data_AF-A0A926ATC6-F1
#
_entry.id   AF-A0A926ATC6-F1
#
_cell.length_a   1.000
_cell.length_b   1.000
_cell.length_c   1.000
_cell.angle_alpha   90.00
_cell.angle_beta   90.00
_cell.angle_gamma   90.00
#
_symmetry.space_group_name_H-M   'P 1'
#
loop_
_entity.id
_entity.type
_entity.pdbx_description
1 polymer ?
#
loop_
_entity_poly.entity_id
_entity_poly.type
_entity_poly.pdbx_seq_one_letter_code
_entity_poly.pdbx_strand_id
1 'polypeptide(L)'
;MNPHSDQPRFAVLIDADNAQASAIVTLLGEIAKYGIASIKRAYGDWTTSRLNSWKNMLNEHAIQPVQQFGYTSGKNSTDAALIIDAMDLLYAGRLQGFCLVSSDSDFTRLATRLRESGMTVM
;
A
#
# COMPACT_ATOMS: atom_id res chain seq x y z
N MET A 1 -31.39 -2.19 15.34
CA MET A 1 -29.98 -1.95 14.95
C MET A 1 -29.64 -2.95 13.86
N ASN A 2 -29.32 -2.49 12.65
CA ASN A 2 -29.01 -3.38 11.54
C ASN A 2 -27.61 -3.99 11.75
N PRO A 3 -27.44 -5.32 11.80
CA PRO A 3 -26.14 -5.96 11.85
C PRO A 3 -25.59 -6.04 10.42
N HIS A 4 -25.34 -4.90 9.77
CA HIS A 4 -24.42 -4.92 8.65
C HIS A 4 -23.03 -5.07 9.26
N SER A 5 -22.53 -6.29 9.22
CA SER A 5 -21.13 -6.64 9.40
C SER A 5 -20.29 -5.71 8.50
N ASP A 6 -19.80 -4.61 9.06
CA ASP A 6 -18.89 -3.72 8.36
C ASP A 6 -17.59 -4.52 8.20
N GLN A 7 -17.38 -5.10 7.01
CA GLN A 7 -16.18 -5.89 6.74
C GLN A 7 -14.96 -5.01 7.03
N PRO A 8 -13.91 -5.55 7.70
CA PRO A 8 -12.72 -4.76 8.00
C PRO A 8 -12.15 -4.12 6.74
N ARG A 9 -11.88 -2.81 6.81
CA ARG A 9 -11.32 -2.03 5.72
C ARG A 9 -9.81 -1.93 5.87
N PHE A 10 -9.11 -2.28 4.80
CA PHE A 10 -7.65 -2.21 4.74
C PHE A 10 -7.20 -1.15 3.74
N ALA A 11 -6.06 -0.53 4.04
CA ALA A 11 -5.24 0.17 3.06
C ALA A 11 -4.13 -0.74 2.57
N VAL A 12 -3.95 -0.82 1.25
CA VAL A 12 -2.88 -1.56 0.58
C VAL A 12 -1.93 -0.53 0.00
N LEU A 13 -0.75 -0.42 0.58
CA LEU A 13 0.26 0.57 0.23
C LEU A 13 1.46 -0.18 -0.36
N ILE A 14 1.70 0.05 -1.64
CA ILE A 14 2.62 -0.75 -2.45
C ILE A 14 3.80 0.10 -2.87
N ASP A 15 4.99 -0.32 -2.50
CA ASP A 15 6.23 0.22 -3.05
C ASP A 15 6.48 -0.46 -4.41
N ALA A 16 6.05 0.20 -5.49
CA ALA A 16 6.14 -0.36 -6.84
C ALA A 16 7.57 -0.41 -7.37
N ASP A 17 8.47 0.42 -6.81
CA ASP A 17 9.89 0.39 -7.15
C ASP A 17 10.51 -0.92 -6.62
N ASN A 18 10.10 -1.41 -5.45
CA ASN A 18 10.68 -2.61 -4.82
C ASN A 18 9.79 -3.87 -4.83
N ALA A 19 8.57 -3.80 -5.36
CA ALA A 19 7.66 -4.94 -5.51
C ALA A 19 7.56 -5.44 -6.96
N GLN A 20 7.10 -6.69 -7.13
CA GLN A 20 6.74 -7.22 -8.44
C GLN A 20 5.23 -7.17 -8.65
N ALA A 21 4.81 -6.67 -9.82
CA ALA A 21 3.38 -6.51 -10.16
C ALA A 21 2.59 -7.82 -10.05
N SER A 22 3.21 -8.97 -10.39
CA SER A 22 2.60 -10.30 -10.31
C SER A 22 2.25 -10.74 -8.89
N ALA A 23 3.03 -10.32 -7.88
CA ALA A 23 2.79 -10.69 -6.49
C ALA A 23 1.52 -10.03 -5.91
N ILE A 24 1.11 -8.89 -6.49
CA ILE A 24 -0.03 -8.10 -6.01
C ILE A 24 -1.36 -8.83 -6.21
N VAL A 25 -1.52 -9.61 -7.29
CA VAL A 25 -2.75 -10.37 -7.54
C VAL A 25 -3.05 -11.32 -6.39
N THR A 26 -2.05 -12.14 -6.04
CA THR A 26 -2.15 -13.12 -4.96
C THR A 26 -2.40 -12.44 -3.62
N LEU A 27 -1.70 -11.35 -3.35
CA LEU A 27 -1.83 -10.59 -2.12
C LEU A 27 -3.23 -9.97 -1.97
N LEU A 28 -3.78 -9.35 -3.02
CA LEU A 28 -5.14 -8.81 -3.00
C LEU A 28 -6.18 -9.91 -2.77
N GLY A 29 -5.96 -11.10 -3.35
CA GLY A 29 -6.78 -12.28 -3.09
C GLY A 29 -6.71 -12.75 -1.64
N GLU A 30 -5.54 -12.64 -1.00
CA GLU A 30 -5.38 -12.96 0.42
C GLU A 30 -6.10 -11.95 1.32
N ILE A 31 -5.92 -10.64 1.06
CA ILE A 31 -6.58 -9.56 1.82
C ILE A 31 -8.10 -9.69 1.75
N ALA A 32 -8.64 -10.09 0.60
CA ALA A 32 -10.08 -10.30 0.40
C ALA A 32 -10.69 -11.35 1.36
N LYS A 33 -9.88 -12.25 1.95
CA LYS A 33 -10.33 -13.21 2.96
C LYS A 33 -10.54 -12.58 4.34
N TYR A 34 -9.85 -11.47 4.62
CA TYR A 34 -9.89 -10.78 5.91
C TYR A 34 -10.79 -9.54 5.88
N GLY A 35 -10.98 -8.93 4.71
CA GLY A 35 -11.85 -7.77 4.55
C GLY A 35 -11.69 -7.10 3.19
N ILE A 36 -12.02 -5.81 3.13
CA ILE A 36 -12.07 -5.03 1.89
C ILE A 36 -10.80 -4.18 1.76
N ALA A 37 -10.09 -4.33 0.64
CA ALA A 37 -9.03 -3.41 0.23
C ALA A 37 -9.63 -2.07 -0.25
N SER A 38 -10.01 -1.23 0.70
CA SER A 38 -10.73 0.03 0.47
C SER A 38 -9.86 1.14 -0.13
N ILE A 39 -8.57 1.10 0.16
CA ILE A 39 -7.57 2.03 -0.37
C ILE A 39 -6.45 1.18 -0.97
N LYS A 40 -6.08 1.46 -2.21
CA LYS A 40 -5.01 0.75 -2.92
C LYS A 40 -4.15 1.79 -3.61
N ARG A 41 -2.91 1.95 -3.17
CA ARG A 41 -1.97 2.94 -3.71
C ARG A 41 -0.64 2.27 -4.01
N ALA A 42 -0.08 2.60 -5.16
CA ALA A 42 1.24 2.17 -5.57
C ALA A 42 2.14 3.39 -5.73
N TYR A 43 3.30 3.39 -5.08
CA TYR A 43 4.26 4.49 -5.05
C TYR A 43 5.46 4.13 -5.91
N GLY A 44 5.88 5.06 -6.75
CA GLY A 44 7.11 4.90 -7.52
C GLY A 44 7.27 5.94 -8.61
N ASP A 45 8.34 5.79 -9.40
CA ASP A 45 8.58 6.65 -10.54
C ASP A 45 7.97 6.07 -11.83
N TRP A 46 6.72 6.44 -12.09
CA TRP A 46 5.95 6.00 -13.27
C TRP A 46 6.44 6.59 -14.59
N THR A 47 7.43 7.49 -14.56
CA THR A 47 8.11 7.97 -15.78
C THR A 47 9.14 6.95 -16.30
N THR A 48 9.54 6.00 -15.47
CA THR A 48 10.53 4.98 -15.82
C THR A 48 9.91 3.81 -16.59
N SER A 49 10.72 3.17 -17.45
CA SER A 49 10.29 1.97 -18.17
C SER A 49 10.16 0.73 -17.29
N ARG A 50 10.79 0.73 -16.10
CA ARG A 50 10.78 -0.37 -15.12
C ARG A 50 9.36 -0.69 -14.64
N LEU A 51 8.50 0.33 -14.50
CA LEU A 51 7.13 0.17 -14.01
C LEU A 51 6.11 -0.08 -15.13
N ASN A 52 6.53 -0.27 -16.38
CA ASN A 52 5.57 -0.51 -17.47
C ASN A 52 4.70 -1.76 -17.26
N SER A 53 5.22 -2.80 -16.62
CA SER A 53 4.49 -4.03 -16.30
C SER A 53 3.33 -3.82 -15.33
N TRP A 54 3.34 -2.72 -14.58
CA TRP A 54 2.30 -2.39 -13.61
C TRP A 54 1.07 -1.73 -14.25
N LYS A 55 1.18 -1.15 -15.45
CA LYS A 55 0.09 -0.36 -16.06
C LYS A 55 -1.24 -1.12 -16.17
N ASN A 56 -1.19 -2.37 -16.59
CA ASN A 56 -2.38 -3.22 -16.69
C ASN A 56 -2.92 -3.54 -15.28
N MET A 57 -2.02 -3.95 -14.38
CA MET A 57 -2.33 -4.27 -12.98
C MET A 57 -3.01 -3.12 -12.23
N LEU A 58 -2.55 -1.88 -12.43
CA LEU A 58 -3.14 -0.71 -11.79
C LEU A 58 -4.60 -0.51 -12.22
N ASN A 59 -4.88 -0.63 -13.51
CA ASN A 59 -6.21 -0.44 -14.07
C ASN A 59 -7.14 -1.59 -13.67
N GLU A 60 -6.69 -2.84 -13.85
CA GLU A 60 -7.49 -4.04 -13.56
C GLU A 60 -7.93 -4.12 -12.09
N HIS A 61 -7.06 -3.69 -11.17
CA HIS A 61 -7.33 -3.75 -9.75
C HIS A 61 -7.68 -2.42 -9.11
N ALA A 62 -7.92 -1.36 -9.90
CA ALA A 62 -8.21 0.00 -9.41
C ALA A 62 -7.21 0.44 -8.31
N ILE A 63 -5.91 0.27 -8.59
CA ILE A 63 -4.82 0.73 -7.74
C ILE A 63 -4.42 2.11 -8.22
N GLN A 64 -4.43 3.09 -7.33
CA GLN A 64 -4.05 4.45 -7.64
C GLN A 64 -2.52 4.58 -7.73
N PRO A 65 -1.94 5.00 -8.87
CA PRO A 65 -0.53 5.36 -8.93
C PRO A 65 -0.26 6.67 -8.20
N VAL A 66 0.77 6.67 -7.36
CA VAL A 66 1.33 7.84 -6.69
C VAL A 66 2.71 8.08 -7.27
N GLN A 67 2.86 9.16 -8.04
CA GLN A 67 4.12 9.50 -8.71
C GLN A 67 5.12 10.12 -7.74
N GLN A 68 6.34 9.60 -7.74
CA GLN A 68 7.48 10.20 -7.08
C GLN A 68 8.64 10.29 -8.07
N PHE A 69 9.26 11.46 -8.18
CA PHE A 69 10.41 11.65 -9.08
C PHE A 69 11.68 11.14 -8.40
N GLY A 70 12.33 10.15 -9.01
CA GLY A 70 13.63 9.68 -8.58
C GLY A 70 14.73 10.68 -8.97
N TYR A 71 14.98 11.71 -8.16
CA TYR A 71 15.99 12.73 -8.49
C TYR A 71 17.43 12.18 -8.50
N THR A 72 17.71 11.10 -7.77
CA THR A 72 18.99 10.37 -7.74
C THR A 72 18.75 8.93 -7.26
N SER A 73 19.39 7.93 -7.89
CA SER A 73 19.37 6.54 -7.41
C SER A 73 19.81 6.47 -5.93
N GLY A 74 18.94 5.95 -5.06
CA GLY A 74 19.24 5.77 -3.63
C GLY A 74 18.66 6.83 -2.67
N LYS A 75 17.72 7.68 -3.10
CA LYS A 75 16.93 8.53 -2.19
C LYS A 75 15.54 7.92 -1.93
N ASN A 76 15.20 7.79 -0.64
CA ASN A 76 13.96 7.23 -0.10
C ASN A 76 12.72 8.14 -0.30
N SER A 77 12.59 8.81 -1.45
CA SER A 77 11.44 9.70 -1.73
C SER A 77 10.14 8.93 -1.86
N THR A 78 10.21 7.74 -2.47
CA THR A 78 9.07 6.80 -2.57
C THR A 78 8.63 6.37 -1.17
N ASP A 79 9.58 5.99 -0.31
CA ASP A 79 9.28 5.53 1.06
C ASP A 79 8.71 6.65 1.92
N ALA A 80 9.27 7.86 1.83
CA ALA A 80 8.77 9.01 2.57
C ALA A 80 7.31 9.34 2.20
N ALA A 81 6.98 9.31 0.90
CA ALA A 81 5.62 9.52 0.44
C ALA A 81 4.66 8.43 0.97
N LEU A 82 5.08 7.17 0.92
CA LEU A 82 4.31 6.04 1.45
C LEU A 82 4.09 6.17 2.96
N ILE A 83 5.14 6.50 3.72
CA ILE A 83 5.07 6.67 5.19
C ILE A 83 4.13 7.81 5.55
N ILE A 84 4.24 8.97 4.89
CA ILE A 84 3.35 10.12 5.15
C ILE A 84 1.90 9.71 4.94
N ASP A 85 1.60 9.11 3.80
CA ASP A 85 0.23 8.74 3.46
C ASP A 85 -0.30 7.62 4.39
N ALA A 86 0.54 6.66 4.79
CA ALA A 86 0.17 5.66 5.80
C ALA A 86 -0.23 6.30 7.14
N MET A 87 0.53 7.32 7.58
CA MET A 87 0.22 8.03 8.82
C MET A 87 -1.04 8.90 8.70
N ASP A 88 -1.25 9.56 7.56
CA ASP A 88 -2.48 10.33 7.31
C ASP A 88 -3.72 9.42 7.30
N LEU A 89 -3.61 8.26 6.66
CA LEU A 89 -4.66 7.24 6.65
C LEU A 89 -4.94 6.66 8.04
N LEU A 90 -3.89 6.47 8.86
CA LEU A 90 -4.02 6.04 10.24
C LEU A 90 -4.84 7.07 11.04
N TYR A 91 -4.47 8.34 10.97
CA TYR A 91 -5.14 9.40 11.74
C TYR A 91 -6.51 9.80 11.19
N ALA A 92 -6.82 9.47 9.93
CA ALA A 92 -8.18 9.61 9.40
C ALA A 92 -9.20 8.67 10.09
N GLY A 93 -8.74 7.59 10.74
CA GLY A 93 -9.55 6.75 11.63
C GLY A 93 -10.63 5.90 10.95
N ARG A 94 -10.50 5.60 9.65
CA ARG A 94 -11.52 4.87 8.86
C ARG A 94 -11.17 3.41 8.55
N LEU A 95 -9.95 3.01 8.86
CA LEU A 95 -9.37 1.71 8.52
C LEU A 95 -9.24 0.81 9.76
N GLN A 96 -9.19 -0.50 9.53
CA GLN A 96 -8.95 -1.53 10.55
C GLN A 96 -7.58 -2.20 10.36
N GLY A 97 -6.92 -1.94 9.24
CA GLY A 97 -5.58 -2.43 9.00
C GLY A 97 -4.89 -1.87 7.77
N PHE A 98 -3.63 -2.27 7.63
CA PHE A 98 -2.73 -1.88 6.56
C PHE A 98 -2.05 -3.14 6.01
N CYS A 99 -1.85 -3.16 4.70
CA CYS A 99 -0.95 -4.09 4.04
C CYS A 99 0.17 -3.29 3.40
N LEU A 100 1.40 -3.51 3.86
CA LEU A 100 2.58 -2.82 3.38
C LEU A 100 3.33 -3.75 2.43
N VAL A 101 3.37 -3.40 1.15
CA VAL A 101 3.92 -4.27 0.10
C VAL A 101 5.25 -3.70 -0.35
N SER A 102 6.32 -4.13 0.30
CA SER A 102 7.69 -3.79 -0.08
C SER A 102 8.63 -4.95 0.28
N SER A 103 9.78 -5.00 -0.39
CA SER A 103 10.91 -5.84 0.01
C SER A 103 11.93 -5.09 0.89
N ASP A 104 11.69 -3.80 1.16
CA ASP A 104 12.56 -2.96 1.98
C ASP A 104 12.26 -3.10 3.49
N SER A 105 13.32 -3.36 4.26
CA SER A 105 13.25 -3.41 5.72
C SER A 105 13.01 -2.05 6.39
N ASP A 106 13.18 -0.94 5.67
CA ASP A 106 13.00 0.42 6.20
C ASP A 106 11.55 0.67 6.68
N PHE A 107 10.57 -0.08 6.16
CA PHE A 107 9.17 -0.01 6.63
C PHE A 107 8.90 -0.70 7.97
N THR A 108 9.91 -1.35 8.59
CA THR A 108 9.74 -2.05 9.88
C THR A 108 9.22 -1.11 10.97
N ARG A 109 9.76 0.11 11.07
CA ARG A 109 9.30 1.09 12.08
C ARG A 109 7.87 1.54 11.84
N LEU A 110 7.47 1.73 10.58
CA LEU A 110 6.10 2.06 10.20
C LEU A 110 5.16 0.92 10.62
N ALA A 111 5.49 -0.33 10.30
CA ALA A 111 4.70 -1.49 10.67
C ALA A 111 4.51 -1.61 12.19
N THR A 112 5.58 -1.39 12.97
CA THR A 112 5.50 -1.36 14.44
C THR A 112 4.57 -0.25 14.93
N ARG A 113 4.74 0.98 14.43
CA ARG A 113 3.90 2.13 14.84
C ARG A 113 2.41 1.92 14.52
N LEU A 114 2.09 1.31 13.39
CA LEU A 114 0.72 0.96 13.00
C LEU A 114 0.14 -0.09 13.96
N ARG A 115 0.90 -1.14 14.31
CA ARG A 115 0.49 -2.15 15.29
C ARG A 115 0.30 -1.57 16.70
N GLU A 116 1.20 -0.70 17.13
CA GLU A 116 1.07 0.04 18.41
C GLU A 116 -0.20 0.91 18.45
N SER A 117 -0.72 1.32 17.29
CA SER A 117 -1.99 2.05 17.18
C SER A 117 -3.22 1.13 17.12
N GLY A 118 -3.04 -0.17 17.30
CA GLY A 118 -4.12 -1.17 17.25
C GLY A 118 -4.54 -1.59 15.84
N MET A 119 -3.76 -1.26 14.81
CA MET A 119 -4.07 -1.67 13.44
C MET A 119 -3.60 -3.10 13.16
N THR A 120 -4.38 -3.84 12.37
CA THR A 120 -3.89 -5.09 11.76
C THR A 120 -2.86 -4.75 10.69
N VAL A 121 -1.68 -5.36 10.69
CA VAL A 121 -0.62 -5.09 9.71
C VAL A 121 -0.16 -6.38 9.04
N MET A 122 -0.31 -6.42 7.71
CA MET A 122 0.04 -7.52 6.80
C MET A 122 1.26 -7.18 5.97
#